data_AF-A0A1G9R4U8-F1
#
_entry.id   AF-A0A1G9R4U8-F1
#
_cell.length_a   1.000
_cell.length_b   1.000
_cell.length_c   1.000
_cell.angle_alpha   90.00
_cell.angle_beta   90.00
_cell.angle_gamma   90.00
#
_symmetry.space_group_name_H-M   'P 1'
#
loop_
_entity.id
_entity.type
_entity.pdbx_description
1 polymer ?
#
loop_
_entity_poly.entity_id
_entity_poly.type
_entity_poly.pdbx_seq_one_letter_code
_entity_poly.pdbx_strand_id
1 'polypeptide(L)'
;MSVLSFTFFKMLEGIRINNTLRVSIWPETNESYLMPSRFIEVRENNDFFIVKIEILDPDKFIGARHLEEKFFFGHPGKIIGYGFLNEIVENDSRKII
;
A
#
# COMPACT_ATOMS: atom_id res chain seq x y z
N MET A 1 -0.78 12.50 7.79
CA MET A 1 -0.44 11.61 6.66
C MET A 1 -0.59 10.18 7.15
N SER A 2 -1.18 9.28 6.37
CA SER A 2 -1.37 7.89 6.79
C SER A 2 -0.32 7.00 6.12
N VAL A 3 0.32 6.16 6.92
CA VAL A 3 1.28 5.15 6.45
C VAL A 3 0.65 3.78 6.63
N LEU A 4 0.72 2.96 5.61
CA LEU A 4 0.19 1.59 5.62
C LEU A 4 1.34 0.60 5.49
N SER A 5 1.28 -0.49 6.24
CA SER A 5 2.25 -1.59 6.19
C SER A 5 1.62 -2.80 5.52
N PHE A 6 2.31 -3.41 4.56
CA PHE A 6 1.83 -4.56 3.81
C PHE A 6 2.85 -5.69 3.74
N THR A 7 2.33 -6.92 3.74
CA THR A 7 3.03 -8.10 3.21
C THR A 7 2.73 -8.18 1.72
N PHE A 8 3.69 -7.81 0.89
CA PHE A 8 3.55 -7.62 -0.56
C PHE A 8 4.17 -8.77 -1.37
N PHE A 9 3.42 -9.26 -2.34
CA PHE A 9 3.80 -10.30 -3.28
C PHE A 9 3.84 -9.72 -4.69
N LYS A 10 5.02 -9.79 -5.31
CA LYS A 10 5.24 -9.32 -6.68
C LYS A 10 4.61 -10.30 -7.67
N MET A 11 3.85 -9.79 -8.64
CA MET A 11 3.26 -10.59 -9.72
C MET A 11 3.91 -10.32 -11.08
N LEU A 12 4.33 -9.07 -11.33
CA LEU A 12 4.90 -8.72 -12.63
C LEU A 12 6.42 -8.87 -12.62
N GLU A 13 6.94 -9.73 -13.50
CA GLU A 13 8.38 -9.89 -13.71
C GLU A 13 9.04 -8.58 -14.18
N GLY A 14 10.35 -8.44 -13.89
CA GLY A 14 11.13 -7.27 -14.29
C GLY A 14 10.88 -5.97 -13.50
N ILE A 15 9.83 -5.88 -12.68
CA ILE A 15 9.64 -4.69 -11.82
C ILE A 15 10.64 -4.70 -10.65
N ARG A 16 11.34 -3.58 -10.47
CA ARG A 16 12.15 -3.32 -9.29
C ARG A 16 11.31 -2.64 -8.21
N ILE A 17 11.11 -3.31 -7.09
CA ILE A 17 10.44 -2.74 -5.91
C ILE A 17 11.48 -1.93 -5.13
N ASN A 18 11.20 -0.65 -4.88
CA ASN A 18 12.08 0.26 -4.14
C ASN A 18 11.27 1.38 -3.46
N ASN A 19 11.95 2.19 -2.63
CA ASN A 19 11.38 3.31 -1.85
C ASN A 19 11.04 4.58 -2.66
N THR A 20 11.02 4.50 -3.98
CA THR A 20 10.59 5.61 -4.85
C THR A 20 9.40 5.22 -5.74
N LEU A 21 9.03 3.94 -5.74
CA LEU A 21 7.94 3.41 -6.54
C LEU A 21 6.62 4.06 -6.13
N ARG A 22 5.88 4.55 -7.12
CA ARG A 22 4.54 5.11 -6.95
C ARG A 22 3.53 4.23 -7.67
N VAL A 23 2.42 3.97 -7.02
CA VAL A 23 1.33 3.15 -7.54
C VAL A 23 0.01 3.63 -6.95
N SER A 24 -1.09 3.28 -7.61
CA SER A 24 -2.39 3.21 -6.95
C SER A 24 -2.49 1.89 -6.17
N ILE A 25 -3.14 1.93 -5.02
CA ILE A 25 -3.57 0.72 -4.31
C ILE A 25 -5.09 0.70 -4.13
N TRP A 26 -5.65 -0.50 -4.08
CA TRP A 26 -7.10 -0.68 -3.93
C TRP A 26 -7.44 -2.04 -3.32
N PRO A 27 -8.49 -2.16 -2.49
CA PRO A 27 -8.90 -3.44 -1.95
C PRO A 27 -9.49 -4.31 -3.06
N GLU A 28 -9.30 -5.61 -2.97
CA GLU A 28 -9.88 -6.59 -3.90
C GLU A 28 -11.42 -6.50 -3.95
N THR A 29 -12.05 -6.04 -2.87
CA THR A 29 -13.50 -5.86 -2.76
C THR A 29 -14.04 -4.63 -3.49
N ASN A 30 -13.18 -3.70 -3.93
CA ASN A 30 -13.59 -2.49 -4.62
C ASN A 30 -12.52 -1.97 -5.58
N GLU A 31 -12.52 -2.48 -6.82
CA GLU A 31 -11.58 -2.08 -7.87
C GLU A 31 -11.77 -0.64 -8.39
N SER A 32 -12.90 0.00 -8.10
CA SER A 32 -13.15 1.40 -8.49
C SER A 32 -12.49 2.41 -7.55
N TYR A 33 -12.11 1.99 -6.35
CA TYR A 33 -11.42 2.83 -5.39
C TYR A 33 -9.93 2.83 -5.70
N LEU A 34 -9.30 3.95 -6.04
CA LEU A 34 -7.87 3.99 -6.38
C LEU A 34 -7.15 5.01 -5.51
N MET A 35 -6.27 4.53 -4.62
CA MET A 35 -5.56 5.40 -3.69
C MET A 35 -4.10 5.60 -4.11
N PRO A 36 -3.70 6.80 -4.56
CA PRO A 36 -2.34 7.07 -4.98
C PRO A 36 -1.39 6.99 -3.78
N SER A 37 -0.34 6.18 -3.94
CA SER A 37 0.56 5.81 -2.85
C SER A 37 2.02 5.76 -3.31
N ARG A 38 2.93 5.93 -2.35
CA ARG A 38 4.38 5.83 -2.57
C ARG A 38 4.99 4.85 -1.59
N PHE A 39 5.82 3.93 -2.08
CA PHE A 39 6.64 3.08 -1.23
C PHE A 39 7.68 3.94 -0.52
N ILE A 40 7.79 3.81 0.80
CA ILE A 40 8.75 4.57 1.62
C ILE A 40 9.73 3.64 2.36
N GLU A 41 9.36 2.39 2.59
CA GLU A 41 10.23 1.36 3.15
C GLU A 41 9.97 0.05 2.41
N VAL A 42 11.04 -0.67 2.08
CA VAL A 42 10.98 -1.98 1.41
C VAL A 42 12.01 -2.89 2.04
N ARG A 43 11.57 -4.04 2.56
CA ARG A 43 12.42 -5.12 3.04
C ARG A 43 12.07 -6.38 2.28
N GLU A 44 13.06 -6.97 1.62
CA GLU A 44 12.88 -8.22 0.89
C GLU A 44 13.05 -9.40 1.85
N ASN A 45 12.14 -10.35 1.76
CA ASN A 45 12.21 -11.71 2.29
C ASN A 45 12.12 -12.66 1.10
N ASN A 46 12.65 -13.87 1.22
CA ASN A 46 12.81 -14.84 0.11
C ASN A 46 11.66 -14.84 -0.91
N ASP A 47 10.40 -14.88 -0.44
CA ASP A 47 9.23 -15.01 -1.30
C ASP A 47 8.29 -13.77 -1.30
N PHE A 48 8.57 -12.76 -0.49
CA PHE A 48 7.69 -11.58 -0.32
C PHE A 48 8.44 -10.35 0.19
N PHE A 49 7.81 -9.18 0.12
CA PHE A 49 8.34 -7.94 0.64
C PHE A 49 7.51 -7.49 1.84
N ILE A 50 8.16 -6.95 2.87
CA ILE A 50 7.49 -6.08 3.83
C ILE A 50 7.66 -4.66 3.35
N VAL A 51 6.55 -3.99 3.06
CA VAL A 51 6.57 -2.64 2.50
C VAL A 51 5.76 -1.70 3.36
N LYS A 52 6.30 -0.50 3.58
CA LYS A 52 5.50 0.62 4.07
C LYS A 52 5.25 1.57 2.92
N ILE A 53 4.02 1.99 2.80
CA ILE A 53 3.60 2.96 1.81
C ILE A 53 3.00 4.18 2.51
N GLU A 54 3.26 5.33 1.94
CA GLU A 54 2.64 6.59 2.30
C GLU A 54 1.49 6.87 1.33
N ILE A 55 0.33 7.23 1.88
CA ILE A 55 -0.81 7.65 1.10
C ILE A 55 -0.64 9.12 0.70
N LEU A 56 -0.65 9.38 -0.60
CA LEU A 56 -0.41 10.71 -1.16
C LEU A 56 -1.65 11.60 -1.11
N ASP A 57 -2.84 11.01 -1.19
CA ASP A 57 -4.13 11.69 -1.04
C ASP A 57 -5.01 10.89 -0.07
N PRO A 58 -4.84 11.09 1.25
CA PRO A 58 -5.51 10.27 2.26
C PRO A 58 -6.97 10.64 2.40
N ASP A 59 -7.82 9.62 2.44
CA ASP A 59 -9.24 9.73 2.78
C ASP A 59 -9.56 8.90 4.04
N LYS A 60 -10.86 8.76 4.34
CA LYS A 60 -11.36 7.95 5.47
C LYS A 60 -11.89 6.58 5.04
N PHE A 61 -11.69 6.21 3.77
CA PHE A 61 -12.21 4.96 3.25
C PHE A 61 -11.44 3.78 3.83
N ILE A 62 -10.10 3.84 3.84
CA ILE A 62 -9.25 2.82 4.45
C ILE A 62 -9.12 3.07 5.96
N GLY A 63 -9.24 1.98 6.73
CA GLY A 63 -9.28 1.99 8.19
C GLY A 63 -9.25 0.57 8.74
N ALA A 64 -9.35 0.42 10.06
CA ALA A 64 -9.11 -0.85 10.77
C ALA A 64 -9.91 -2.06 10.24
N ARG A 65 -11.10 -1.84 9.64
CA ARG A 65 -11.89 -2.92 9.03
C ARG A 65 -11.20 -3.63 7.86
N HIS A 66 -10.19 -3.01 7.24
CA HIS A 66 -9.46 -3.58 6.11
C HIS A 66 -8.12 -4.20 6.51
N LEU A 67 -7.83 -4.31 7.82
CA LEU A 67 -6.70 -5.10 8.27
C LEU A 67 -6.86 -6.54 7.77
N GLU A 68 -5.77 -7.14 7.35
CA GLU A 68 -5.69 -8.46 6.72
C GLU A 68 -6.41 -8.59 5.38
N GLU A 69 -7.07 -7.54 4.88
CA GLU A 69 -7.63 -7.56 3.53
C GLU A 69 -6.54 -7.48 2.47
N LYS A 70 -6.85 -8.07 1.31
CA LYS A 70 -5.98 -8.06 0.14
C LYS A 70 -6.18 -6.77 -0.65
N PHE A 71 -5.06 -6.14 -0.98
CA PHE A 71 -4.99 -4.97 -1.83
C PHE A 71 -4.19 -5.29 -3.08
N PHE A 72 -4.61 -4.75 -4.21
CA PHE A 72 -3.82 -4.72 -5.43
C PHE A 72 -2.99 -3.45 -5.50
N PHE A 73 -1.83 -3.56 -6.15
CA PHE A 73 -0.88 -2.48 -6.36
C PHE A 73 -0.64 -2.35 -7.85
N GLY A 74 -0.65 -1.11 -8.36
CA GLY A 74 -0.26 -0.84 -9.74
C GLY A 74 -0.94 0.40 -10.29
N HIS A 75 -1.37 0.31 -11.54
CA HIS A 75 -2.22 1.31 -12.18
C HIS A 75 -3.44 0.61 -12.79
N PRO A 76 -4.53 1.34 -13.07
CA PRO A 76 -5.68 0.77 -13.77
C PRO A 76 -5.23 0.06 -15.06
N GLY A 77 -5.59 -1.21 -15.19
CA GLY A 77 -5.19 -2.08 -16.31
C GLY A 77 -3.81 -2.74 -16.20
N LYS A 78 -3.02 -2.46 -15.15
CA LYS A 78 -1.73 -3.13 -14.92
C LYS A 78 -1.42 -3.30 -13.43
N ILE A 79 -1.67 -4.51 -12.94
CA ILE A 79 -1.33 -4.93 -11.57
C ILE A 79 0.14 -5.37 -11.53
N ILE A 80 0.89 -4.86 -10.56
CA ILE A 80 2.30 -5.19 -10.34
C ILE A 80 2.49 -6.23 -9.23
N GLY A 81 1.49 -6.36 -8.36
CA GLY A 81 1.47 -7.26 -7.24
C GLY A 81 0.24 -7.05 -6.36
N TYR A 82 0.14 -7.83 -5.30
CA TYR A 82 -0.86 -7.67 -4.26
C TYR A 82 -0.20 -7.67 -2.89
N GLY A 83 -0.89 -7.20 -1.86
CA GLY A 83 -0.42 -7.33 -0.50
C GLY A 83 -1.56 -7.37 0.50
N PHE A 84 -1.28 -7.93 1.68
CA PHE A 84 -2.21 -7.94 2.81
C PHE A 84 -1.87 -6.81 3.75
N LEU A 85 -2.88 -6.01 4.12
CA LEU A 85 -2.69 -4.87 5.01
C LEU A 85 -2.42 -5.36 6.44
N ASN A 86 -1.23 -5.11 6.97
CA ASN A 86 -0.84 -5.56 8.31
C ASN A 86 -1.11 -4.49 9.37
N GLU A 87 -0.90 -3.21 9.04
CA GLU A 87 -0.91 -2.11 10.00
C GLU A 87 -1.29 -0.79 9.32
N ILE A 88 -2.03 0.05 10.05
CA ILE A 88 -2.35 1.42 9.68
C ILE A 88 -1.72 2.33 10.73
N VAL A 89 -0.70 3.08 10.33
CA VAL A 89 -0.06 4.09 11.16
C VAL A 89 -0.64 5.45 10.76
N GLU A 90 -1.64 5.90 11.50
CA GLU A 90 -2.12 7.27 11.39
C GLU A 90 -1.10 8.19 12.03
N ASN A 91 -0.48 9.05 11.24
CA ASN A 91 0.36 10.11 11.78
C ASN A 91 -0.59 11.19 12.30
N ASP A 92 -1.02 11.03 13.54
CA ASP A 92 -1.92 11.94 14.24
C ASP A 92 -1.18 13.28 14.41
N SER A 93 -1.33 14.16 13.43
CA SER A 93 -0.76 15.51 13.47
C SER A 93 -1.52 16.41 14.44
N ARG A 94 -2.32 15.86 15.36
CA ARG A 94 -2.91 16.57 16.50
C ARG A 94 -1.93 16.63 17.67
N LYS A 95 -0.79 17.27 17.45
CA LYS A 95 -0.05 17.98 18.50
C LYS A 95 0.53 19.26 17.91
N ILE A 96 -0.31 20.26 17.74
CA ILE A 96 0.13 21.66 17.70
C ILE A 96 -0.80 22.44 18.63
N ILE A 97 -0.24 22.70 19.82
CA ILE A 97 -0.59 23.63 20.91
C ILE A 97 -1.80 23.26 21.78
#